data_AF-A0A7V4MUU0-F1
#
_entry.id   AF-A0A7V4MUU0-F1
#
_cell.length_a   1.000
_cell.length_b   1.000
_cell.length_c   1.000
_cell.angle_alpha   90.00
_cell.angle_beta   90.00
_cell.angle_gamma   90.00
#
_symmetry.space_group_name_H-M   'P 1'
#
loop_
_entity.id
_entity.type
_entity.pdbx_description
1 polymer ?
#
loop_
_entity_poly.entity_id
_entity_poly.type
_entity_poly.pdbx_seq_one_letter_code
_entity_poly.pdbx_strand_id
1 'polypeptide(L)'
;AIVIDRLTDYFTGSEGTPVREIRESTDGGPATTILSGLSIGYESSVWAIFVIAVTIGAAVVIYSGIPGYSGPEQITFILYGVAMTGIGMLTLTGNTVAMDSFGPISDNANGIGEMAGLEPKARQIMADLDAVGNTTKAITKGIAIGSAVIAAVSLFGSFITDVSIVDPEALAHGISVAKPMVFIGMLIGGAIPWLFSSFAIRAVTRAANQMVTEVRRQFRIPGLMEGKVKPDYARAVAISTEAAQKELIPLALMAVVSPIVVGLVLQVEALGGFLAGIILSGQLLAVFMSNAGGAWDNAKKTIEDEPRDPEKNLGKRSERHKASVVGDTVGDPLKDTAGPALNPMIKVVNLVSVIVAPVVVQYKTLGIVGWIAVVLLVAAFVWAVSQSKRHVPLSATAQK
;
A
#
# COMPACT_ATOMS: atom_id res chain seq x y z
N ALA A 1 2.77 -17.46 2.06
CA ALA A 1 3.40 -17.16 0.76
C ALA A 1 2.58 -17.71 -0.40
N ILE A 2 2.63 -19.02 -0.67
CA ILE A 2 2.05 -19.64 -1.88
C ILE A 2 0.54 -19.37 -2.03
N VAL A 3 -0.24 -19.45 -0.96
CA VAL A 3 -1.67 -19.16 -1.03
C VAL A 3 -1.94 -17.69 -1.35
N ILE A 4 -1.18 -16.75 -0.75
CA ILE A 4 -1.29 -15.31 -1.04
C ILE A 4 -0.91 -15.03 -2.50
N ASP A 5 0.16 -15.66 -2.98
CA ASP A 5 0.60 -15.61 -4.38
C ASP A 5 -0.52 -16.04 -5.33
N ARG A 6 -1.05 -17.26 -5.18
CA ARG A 6 -2.15 -17.78 -6.04
C ARG A 6 -3.44 -16.99 -5.92
N LEU A 7 -3.76 -16.49 -4.73
CA LEU A 7 -4.93 -15.64 -4.52
C LEU A 7 -4.78 -14.31 -5.25
N THR A 8 -3.59 -13.69 -5.17
CA THR A 8 -3.31 -12.42 -5.84
C THR A 8 -3.31 -12.60 -7.36
N ASP A 9 -2.70 -13.67 -7.86
CA ASP A 9 -2.73 -14.07 -9.27
C ASP A 9 -4.16 -14.28 -9.77
N TYR A 10 -5.03 -14.95 -9.01
CA TYR A 10 -6.44 -15.11 -9.38
C TYR A 10 -7.18 -13.77 -9.53
N PHE A 11 -6.94 -12.81 -8.63
CA PHE A 11 -7.64 -11.52 -8.65
C PHE A 11 -7.04 -10.49 -9.60
N THR A 12 -5.77 -10.64 -10.00
CA THR A 12 -5.07 -9.63 -10.81
C THR A 12 -4.60 -10.16 -12.15
N GLY A 13 -4.44 -11.47 -12.34
CA GLY A 13 -3.98 -12.07 -13.58
C GLY A 13 -5.01 -11.98 -14.71
N SER A 14 -4.52 -11.76 -15.93
CA SER A 14 -5.34 -11.55 -17.14
C SER A 14 -6.30 -12.71 -17.47
N GLU A 15 -5.94 -13.93 -17.10
CA GLU A 15 -6.74 -15.15 -17.31
C GLU A 15 -7.78 -15.39 -16.19
N GLY A 16 -7.69 -14.61 -15.09
CA GLY A 16 -8.57 -14.73 -13.95
C GLY A 16 -9.98 -14.23 -14.25
N THR A 17 -10.99 -14.92 -13.71
CA THR A 17 -12.40 -14.48 -13.80
C THR A 17 -12.59 -13.02 -13.35
N PRO A 18 -12.00 -12.55 -12.24
CA PRO A 18 -12.18 -11.17 -11.78
C PRO A 18 -11.73 -10.13 -12.82
N VAL A 19 -10.56 -10.30 -13.44
CA VAL A 19 -10.08 -9.36 -14.47
C VAL A 19 -10.96 -9.41 -15.71
N ARG A 20 -11.44 -10.59 -16.09
CA ARG A 20 -12.40 -10.74 -17.20
C ARG A 20 -13.71 -9.99 -16.92
N GLU A 21 -14.22 -10.01 -15.70
CA GLU A 21 -15.42 -9.25 -15.32
C GLU A 21 -15.21 -7.73 -15.40
N ILE A 22 -14.03 -7.22 -15.01
CA ILE A 22 -13.69 -5.80 -15.20
C ILE A 22 -13.64 -5.48 -16.69
N ARG A 23 -12.98 -6.33 -17.47
CA ARG A 23 -12.87 -6.21 -18.92
C ARG A 23 -14.27 -6.17 -19.55
N GLU A 24 -15.20 -7.04 -19.18
CA GLU A 24 -16.60 -6.99 -19.65
C GLU A 24 -17.32 -5.72 -19.18
N SER A 25 -17.09 -5.29 -17.95
CA SER A 25 -17.71 -4.08 -17.39
C SER A 25 -17.30 -2.79 -18.11
N THR A 26 -16.18 -2.78 -18.84
CA THR A 26 -15.76 -1.61 -19.64
C THR A 26 -16.68 -1.30 -20.82
N ASP A 27 -17.52 -2.25 -21.26
CA ASP A 27 -18.55 -2.00 -22.28
C ASP A 27 -19.64 -1.03 -21.77
N GLY A 28 -19.85 -0.99 -20.45
CA GLY A 28 -20.74 -0.02 -19.79
C GLY A 28 -20.10 1.36 -19.55
N GLY A 29 -18.83 1.55 -19.92
CA GLY A 29 -18.09 2.79 -19.77
C GLY A 29 -17.32 2.94 -18.44
N PRO A 30 -16.73 4.12 -18.16
CA PRO A 30 -15.80 4.29 -17.05
C PRO A 30 -16.40 4.01 -15.66
N ALA A 31 -17.67 4.33 -15.45
CA ALA A 31 -18.32 4.15 -14.15
C ALA A 31 -18.42 2.67 -13.76
N THR A 32 -18.86 1.80 -14.69
CA THR A 32 -18.96 0.35 -14.45
C THR A 32 -17.58 -0.28 -14.33
N THR A 33 -16.58 0.17 -15.10
CA THR A 33 -15.17 -0.24 -14.93
C THR A 33 -14.67 0.01 -13.51
N ILE A 34 -14.88 1.23 -13.00
CA ILE A 34 -14.43 1.61 -11.65
C ILE A 34 -15.20 0.81 -10.59
N LEU A 35 -16.53 0.68 -10.71
CA LEU A 35 -17.31 -0.06 -9.72
C LEU A 35 -16.90 -1.55 -9.66
N SER A 36 -16.64 -2.17 -10.82
CA SER A 36 -16.19 -3.57 -10.89
C SER A 36 -14.83 -3.77 -10.22
N GLY A 37 -13.83 -2.95 -10.53
CA GLY A 37 -12.50 -3.08 -9.90
C GLY A 37 -12.49 -2.76 -8.40
N LEU A 38 -13.33 -1.82 -7.94
CA LEU A 38 -13.53 -1.58 -6.50
C LEU A 38 -14.09 -2.82 -5.80
N SER A 39 -15.12 -3.45 -6.39
CA SER A 39 -15.75 -4.66 -5.84
C SER A 39 -14.73 -5.79 -5.66
N ILE A 40 -13.92 -6.04 -6.68
CA ILE A 40 -12.87 -7.08 -6.66
C ILE A 40 -11.77 -6.75 -5.65
N GLY A 41 -11.38 -5.47 -5.55
CA GLY A 41 -10.45 -5.01 -4.52
C GLY A 41 -10.96 -5.33 -3.11
N TYR A 42 -12.24 -5.05 -2.83
CA TYR A 42 -12.82 -5.33 -1.51
C TYR A 42 -12.82 -6.83 -1.21
N GLU A 43 -13.25 -7.65 -2.15
CA GLU A 43 -13.31 -9.10 -1.99
C GLU A 43 -11.91 -9.70 -1.76
N SER A 44 -10.94 -9.34 -2.59
CA SER A 44 -9.59 -9.89 -2.50
C SER A 44 -8.90 -9.57 -1.17
N SER A 45 -9.23 -8.42 -0.57
CA SER A 45 -8.72 -8.01 0.74
C SER A 45 -9.22 -8.91 1.87
N VAL A 46 -10.50 -9.30 1.80
CA VAL A 46 -11.13 -10.20 2.77
C VAL A 46 -10.49 -11.59 2.70
N TRP A 47 -10.30 -12.14 1.50
CA TRP A 47 -9.65 -13.43 1.36
C TRP A 47 -8.18 -13.39 1.82
N ALA A 48 -7.45 -12.31 1.53
CA ALA A 48 -6.06 -12.17 1.97
C ALA A 48 -5.92 -12.13 3.51
N ILE A 49 -6.82 -11.44 4.21
CA ILE A 49 -6.79 -11.42 5.68
C ILE A 49 -7.16 -12.80 6.27
N PHE A 50 -8.06 -13.56 5.64
CA PHE A 50 -8.36 -14.93 6.08
C PHE A 50 -7.14 -15.86 5.99
N VAL A 51 -6.33 -15.73 4.93
CA VAL A 51 -5.08 -16.51 4.79
C VAL A 51 -4.12 -16.19 5.94
N ILE A 52 -4.01 -14.91 6.34
CA ILE A 52 -3.19 -14.51 7.50
C ILE A 52 -3.79 -15.07 8.80
N ALA A 53 -5.11 -14.99 8.99
CA ALA A 53 -5.77 -15.51 10.18
C ALA A 53 -5.57 -17.02 10.34
N VAL A 54 -5.68 -17.78 9.25
CA VAL A 54 -5.38 -19.23 9.25
C VAL A 54 -3.90 -19.48 9.56
N THR A 55 -2.99 -18.65 9.04
CA THR A 55 -1.55 -18.77 9.32
C THR A 55 -1.25 -18.56 10.82
N ILE A 56 -1.85 -17.52 11.43
CA ILE A 56 -1.72 -17.26 12.86
C ILE A 56 -2.39 -18.37 13.67
N GLY A 57 -3.58 -18.82 13.26
CA GLY A 57 -4.30 -19.92 13.91
C GLY A 57 -3.53 -21.24 13.88
N ALA A 58 -2.82 -21.53 12.78
CA ALA A 58 -1.93 -22.69 12.71
C ALA A 58 -0.77 -22.58 13.72
N ALA A 59 -0.17 -21.40 13.87
CA ALA A 59 0.83 -21.17 14.91
C ALA A 59 0.25 -21.36 16.31
N VAL A 60 -0.98 -20.89 16.57
CA VAL A 60 -1.68 -21.14 17.84
C VAL A 60 -1.82 -22.64 18.08
N VAL A 61 -2.36 -23.41 17.14
CA VAL A 61 -2.60 -24.86 17.29
C VAL A 61 -1.29 -25.63 17.53
N ILE A 62 -0.22 -25.29 16.81
CA ILE A 62 1.07 -25.99 16.91
C ILE A 62 1.74 -25.68 18.25
N TYR A 63 1.75 -24.42 18.69
CA TYR A 63 2.50 -23.99 19.87
C TYR A 63 1.66 -24.04 21.16
N SER A 64 0.33 -24.09 21.09
CA SER A 64 -0.53 -24.25 22.28
C SER A 64 -0.36 -25.62 22.93
N GLY A 65 0.04 -26.65 22.18
CA GLY A 65 0.19 -28.01 22.68
C GLY A 65 1.49 -28.30 23.43
N ILE A 66 2.41 -27.32 23.56
CA ILE A 66 3.72 -27.52 24.20
C ILE A 66 3.51 -27.65 25.73
N PRO A 67 3.77 -28.82 26.34
CA PRO A 67 3.56 -29.03 27.76
C PRO A 67 4.63 -28.31 28.60
N GLY A 68 4.28 -27.90 29.82
CA GLY A 68 5.23 -27.35 30.79
C GLY A 68 5.29 -25.82 30.90
N TYR A 69 4.50 -25.09 30.12
CA TYR A 69 4.39 -23.62 30.18
C TYR A 69 2.99 -23.19 30.61
N SER A 70 2.88 -22.11 31.39
CA SER A 70 1.60 -21.63 31.90
C SER A 70 1.28 -20.21 31.41
N GLY A 71 0.01 -19.98 31.04
CA GLY A 71 -0.58 -18.67 30.75
C GLY A 71 0.28 -17.74 29.86
N PRO A 72 0.93 -16.69 30.40
CA PRO A 72 1.70 -15.71 29.63
C PRO A 72 2.85 -16.30 28.80
N GLU A 73 3.55 -17.32 29.32
CA GLU A 73 4.67 -17.95 28.63
C GLU A 73 4.21 -18.63 27.33
N GLN A 74 3.02 -19.24 27.36
CA GLN A 74 2.41 -19.89 26.21
C GLN A 74 2.10 -18.88 25.10
N ILE A 75 1.68 -17.66 25.44
CA ILE A 75 1.45 -16.58 24.47
C ILE A 75 2.76 -16.19 23.79
N THR A 76 3.86 -16.08 24.54
CA THR A 76 5.18 -15.79 23.97
C THR A 76 5.64 -16.87 22.99
N PHE A 77 5.43 -18.15 23.31
CA PHE A 77 5.73 -19.25 22.38
C PHE A 77 4.85 -19.21 21.13
N ILE A 78 3.56 -18.89 21.25
CA ILE A 78 2.67 -18.72 20.09
C ILE A 78 3.16 -17.57 19.21
N LEU A 79 3.51 -16.42 19.80
CA LEU A 79 4.02 -15.26 19.06
C LEU A 79 5.38 -15.53 18.41
N TYR A 80 6.23 -16.34 19.05
CA TYR A 80 7.42 -16.88 18.42
C TYR A 80 7.07 -17.77 17.22
N GLY A 81 6.09 -18.66 17.35
CA GLY A 81 5.56 -19.45 16.23
C GLY A 81 5.07 -18.58 15.07
N VAL A 82 4.33 -17.50 15.37
CA VAL A 82 3.92 -16.49 14.37
C VAL A 82 5.14 -15.86 13.70
N ALA A 83 6.18 -15.47 14.46
CA ALA A 83 7.43 -14.95 13.91
C ALA A 83 8.08 -15.95 12.93
N MET A 84 8.11 -17.24 13.30
CA MET A 84 8.63 -18.31 12.46
C MET A 84 7.84 -18.49 11.17
N THR A 85 6.51 -18.30 11.18
CA THR A 85 5.73 -18.29 9.93
C THR A 85 6.14 -17.15 9.00
N GLY A 86 6.52 -15.99 9.56
CA GLY A 86 7.04 -14.84 8.80
C GLY A 86 8.39 -15.15 8.17
N ILE A 87 9.31 -15.76 8.92
CA ILE A 87 10.60 -16.25 8.39
C ILE A 87 10.35 -17.29 7.28
N GLY A 88 9.47 -18.26 7.53
CA GLY A 88 9.07 -19.29 6.56
C GLY A 88 8.54 -18.69 5.26
N MET A 89 7.66 -17.70 5.37
CA MET A 89 7.11 -16.96 4.22
C MET A 89 8.20 -16.28 3.39
N LEU A 90 9.27 -15.80 4.04
CA LEU A 90 10.38 -15.09 3.42
C LEU A 90 11.58 -15.99 3.06
N THR A 91 11.53 -17.30 3.27
CA THR A 91 12.58 -18.23 2.76
C THR A 91 12.71 -18.17 1.24
N LEU A 92 11.62 -17.80 0.55
CA LEU A 92 11.56 -17.59 -0.90
C LEU A 92 11.82 -16.14 -1.32
N THR A 93 12.45 -15.33 -0.46
CA THR A 93 12.70 -13.90 -0.74
C THR A 93 13.51 -13.71 -2.03
N GLY A 94 14.51 -14.54 -2.30
CA GLY A 94 15.29 -14.45 -3.54
C GLY A 94 14.41 -14.56 -4.79
N ASN A 95 13.47 -15.51 -4.81
CA ASN A 95 12.51 -15.66 -5.90
C ASN A 95 11.52 -14.48 -5.96
N THR A 96 11.03 -14.04 -4.79
CA THR A 96 10.07 -12.91 -4.70
C THR A 96 10.69 -11.62 -5.25
N VAL A 97 11.91 -11.30 -4.84
CA VAL A 97 12.63 -10.11 -5.32
C VAL A 97 12.98 -10.21 -6.80
N ALA A 98 13.32 -11.41 -7.30
CA ALA A 98 13.55 -11.62 -8.73
C ALA A 98 12.28 -11.37 -9.55
N MET A 99 11.12 -11.89 -9.11
CA MET A 99 9.81 -11.63 -9.73
C MET A 99 9.42 -10.15 -9.67
N ASP A 100 9.72 -9.48 -8.56
CA ASP A 100 9.45 -8.04 -8.39
C ASP A 100 10.32 -7.20 -9.32
N SER A 101 11.60 -7.56 -9.44
CA SER A 101 12.58 -6.87 -10.29
C SER A 101 12.32 -7.13 -11.78
N PHE A 102 11.79 -8.31 -12.13
CA PHE A 102 11.42 -8.65 -13.51
C PHE A 102 10.42 -7.64 -14.10
N GLY A 103 9.42 -7.20 -13.31
CA GLY A 103 8.39 -6.29 -13.79
C GLY A 103 8.93 -4.95 -14.32
N PRO A 104 9.64 -4.14 -13.50
CA PRO A 104 10.24 -2.89 -13.95
C PRO A 104 11.29 -3.04 -15.06
N ILE A 105 11.99 -4.18 -15.13
CA ILE A 105 12.93 -4.44 -16.23
C ILE A 105 12.17 -4.61 -17.54
N SER A 106 11.11 -5.43 -17.56
CA SER A 106 10.27 -5.67 -18.74
C SER A 106 9.53 -4.40 -19.20
N ASP A 107 9.02 -3.60 -18.26
CA ASP A 107 8.38 -2.31 -18.52
C ASP A 107 9.35 -1.32 -19.20
N ASN A 108 10.57 -1.16 -18.64
CA ASN A 108 11.61 -0.31 -19.25
C ASN A 108 12.04 -0.83 -20.63
N ALA A 109 12.17 -2.15 -20.80
CA ALA A 109 12.51 -2.75 -22.09
C ALA A 109 11.42 -2.47 -23.14
N ASN A 110 10.15 -2.56 -22.77
CA ASN A 110 9.02 -2.22 -23.63
C ASN A 110 9.02 -0.73 -24.01
N GLY A 111 9.26 0.16 -23.03
CA GLY A 111 9.38 1.60 -23.27
C GLY A 111 10.54 1.97 -24.18
N ILE A 112 11.72 1.39 -23.98
CA ILE A 112 12.88 1.55 -24.87
C ILE A 112 12.57 1.04 -26.27
N GLY A 113 11.90 -0.11 -26.37
CA GLY A 113 11.46 -0.68 -27.63
C GLY A 113 10.55 0.24 -28.43
N GLU A 114 9.63 0.93 -27.74
CA GLU A 114 8.76 1.93 -28.36
C GLU A 114 9.52 3.16 -28.84
N MET A 115 10.39 3.70 -28.00
CA MET A 115 11.19 4.89 -28.35
C MET A 115 12.22 4.61 -29.45
N ALA A 116 12.69 3.37 -29.57
CA ALA A 116 13.63 2.94 -30.60
C ALA A 116 12.93 2.51 -31.91
N GLY A 117 11.60 2.41 -31.94
CA GLY A 117 10.84 2.01 -33.13
C GLY A 117 11.08 0.55 -33.54
N LEU A 118 11.13 -0.38 -32.57
CA LEU A 118 11.31 -1.80 -32.85
C LEU A 118 10.18 -2.38 -33.72
N GLU A 119 10.50 -3.46 -34.43
CA GLU A 119 9.53 -4.19 -35.26
C GLU A 119 8.34 -4.71 -34.45
N PRO A 120 7.13 -4.79 -35.05
CA PRO A 120 5.90 -5.15 -34.32
C PRO A 120 5.99 -6.46 -33.54
N LYS A 121 6.67 -7.48 -34.06
CA LYS A 121 6.83 -8.77 -33.39
C LYS A 121 7.68 -8.67 -32.12
N ALA A 122 8.79 -7.92 -32.18
CA ALA A 122 9.64 -7.69 -31.01
C ALA A 122 8.89 -6.87 -29.95
N ARG A 123 8.10 -5.89 -30.39
CA ARG A 123 7.24 -5.09 -29.52
C ARG A 123 6.16 -5.93 -28.82
N GLN A 124 5.53 -6.87 -29.52
CA GLN A 124 4.54 -7.76 -28.90
C GLN A 124 5.17 -8.61 -27.79
N ILE A 125 6.34 -9.20 -28.04
CA ILE A 125 7.07 -9.97 -27.01
C ILE A 125 7.32 -9.12 -25.76
N MET A 126 7.75 -7.87 -25.92
CA MET A 126 7.98 -6.97 -24.78
C MET A 126 6.68 -6.60 -24.05
N ALA A 127 5.57 -6.42 -24.78
CA ALA A 127 4.26 -6.18 -24.17
C ALA A 127 3.76 -7.38 -23.37
N ASP A 128 3.96 -8.60 -23.89
CA ASP A 128 3.63 -9.84 -23.18
C ASP A 128 4.45 -9.99 -21.88
N LEU A 129 5.74 -9.66 -21.93
CA LEU A 129 6.62 -9.66 -20.75
C LEU A 129 6.23 -8.62 -19.70
N ASP A 130 5.83 -7.41 -20.14
CA ASP A 130 5.31 -6.35 -19.26
C ASP A 130 4.00 -6.77 -18.57
N ALA A 131 3.09 -7.41 -19.30
CA ALA A 131 1.84 -7.94 -18.72
C ALA A 131 2.11 -8.99 -17.64
N VAL A 132 3.04 -9.93 -17.88
CA VAL A 132 3.49 -10.88 -16.84
C VAL A 132 4.13 -10.13 -15.68
N GLY A 133 4.94 -9.11 -15.96
CA GLY A 133 5.58 -8.24 -14.98
C GLY A 133 4.61 -7.51 -14.04
N ASN A 134 3.45 -7.10 -14.54
CA ASN A 134 2.41 -6.47 -13.72
C ASN A 134 1.78 -7.45 -12.73
N THR A 135 1.50 -8.68 -13.17
CA THR A 135 1.01 -9.75 -12.29
C THR A 135 2.06 -10.11 -11.23
N THR A 136 3.35 -10.22 -11.61
CA THR A 136 4.41 -10.51 -10.63
C THR A 136 4.59 -9.38 -9.63
N LYS A 137 4.53 -8.10 -10.05
CA LYS A 137 4.51 -6.92 -9.15
C LYS A 137 3.33 -6.99 -8.16
N ALA A 138 2.15 -7.42 -8.59
CA ALA A 138 1.00 -7.54 -7.70
C ALA A 138 1.22 -8.64 -6.65
N ILE A 139 1.68 -9.82 -7.08
CA ILE A 139 2.03 -10.96 -6.22
C ILE A 139 3.05 -10.54 -5.15
N THR A 140 4.12 -9.85 -5.55
CA THR A 140 5.20 -9.44 -4.64
C THR A 140 4.71 -8.40 -3.63
N LYS A 141 3.84 -7.46 -4.06
CA LYS A 141 3.13 -6.55 -3.15
C LYS A 141 2.31 -7.33 -2.12
N GLY A 142 1.52 -8.32 -2.54
CA GLY A 142 0.73 -9.18 -1.65
C GLY A 142 1.58 -9.93 -0.62
N ILE A 143 2.71 -10.50 -1.05
CA ILE A 143 3.67 -11.17 -0.15
C ILE A 143 4.30 -10.17 0.83
N ALA A 144 4.73 -9.00 0.34
CA ALA A 144 5.35 -7.97 1.16
C ALA A 144 4.37 -7.45 2.24
N ILE A 145 3.11 -7.24 1.87
CA ILE A 145 2.01 -6.83 2.75
C ILE A 145 1.71 -7.92 3.79
N GLY A 146 1.52 -9.18 3.37
CA GLY A 146 1.26 -10.29 4.30
C GLY A 146 2.39 -10.55 5.29
N SER A 147 3.66 -10.48 4.83
CA SER A 147 4.81 -10.62 5.74
C SER A 147 4.91 -9.47 6.74
N ALA A 148 4.49 -8.26 6.35
CA ALA A 148 4.45 -7.10 7.25
C ALA A 148 3.49 -7.32 8.40
N VAL A 149 2.30 -7.85 8.13
CA VAL A 149 1.30 -8.15 9.16
C VAL A 149 1.79 -9.24 10.09
N ILE A 150 2.32 -10.34 9.55
CA ILE A 150 2.84 -11.44 10.39
C ILE A 150 3.97 -10.92 11.31
N ALA A 151 4.90 -10.13 10.76
CA ALA A 151 5.96 -9.50 11.55
C ALA A 151 5.42 -8.50 12.56
N ALA A 152 4.38 -7.73 12.21
CA ALA A 152 3.77 -6.77 13.11
C ALA A 152 3.07 -7.48 14.28
N VAL A 153 2.37 -8.58 14.01
CA VAL A 153 1.73 -9.41 15.03
C VAL A 153 2.77 -10.06 15.94
N SER A 154 3.86 -10.60 15.39
CA SER A 154 4.90 -11.23 16.23
C SER A 154 5.61 -10.23 17.15
N LEU A 155 5.77 -8.99 16.70
CA LEU A 155 6.36 -7.91 17.49
C LEU A 155 5.50 -7.48 18.69
N PHE A 156 4.22 -7.90 18.81
CA PHE A 156 3.50 -7.78 20.09
C PHE A 156 4.18 -8.56 21.21
N GLY A 157 4.88 -9.66 20.88
CA GLY A 157 5.64 -10.43 21.86
C GLY A 157 6.79 -9.60 22.42
N SER A 158 7.55 -8.93 21.55
CA SER A 158 8.59 -7.98 21.94
C SER A 158 8.01 -6.79 22.70
N PHE A 159 6.91 -6.21 22.23
CA PHE A 159 6.23 -5.11 22.90
C PHE A 159 5.86 -5.44 24.35
N ILE A 160 5.22 -6.59 24.58
CA ILE A 160 4.84 -7.03 25.94
C ILE A 160 6.09 -7.32 26.78
N THR A 161 7.09 -7.97 26.21
CA THR A 161 8.33 -8.32 26.90
C THR A 161 9.08 -7.07 27.35
N ASP A 162 9.32 -6.12 26.45
CA ASP A 162 10.07 -4.89 26.71
C ASP A 162 9.36 -3.99 27.76
N VAL A 163 8.04 -3.96 27.74
CA VAL A 163 7.24 -3.28 28.76
C VAL A 163 7.38 -3.97 30.12
N SER A 164 7.34 -5.30 30.14
CA SER A 164 7.43 -6.09 31.38
C SER A 164 8.80 -5.98 32.05
N ILE A 165 9.86 -5.64 31.31
CA ILE A 165 11.19 -5.34 31.86
C ILE A 165 11.15 -4.08 32.75
N VAL A 166 10.38 -3.06 32.36
CA VAL A 166 10.28 -1.80 33.09
C VAL A 166 9.22 -1.86 34.19
N ASP A 167 8.06 -2.44 33.88
CA ASP A 167 6.95 -2.63 34.80
C ASP A 167 6.24 -3.95 34.51
N PRO A 168 6.50 -5.00 35.30
CA PRO A 168 5.88 -6.32 35.13
C PRO A 168 4.35 -6.29 35.19
N GLU A 169 3.75 -5.32 35.88
CA GLU A 169 2.30 -5.24 36.04
C GLU A 169 1.59 -4.51 34.89
N ALA A 170 2.31 -3.68 34.13
CA ALA A 170 1.71 -2.79 33.13
C ALA A 170 0.88 -3.52 32.06
N LEU A 171 1.32 -4.71 31.64
CA LEU A 171 0.63 -5.54 30.64
C LEU A 171 0.45 -7.00 31.11
N ALA A 172 0.51 -7.27 32.42
CA ALA A 172 0.39 -8.63 32.97
C ALA A 172 -0.89 -9.36 32.55
N HIS A 173 -1.98 -8.61 32.34
CA HIS A 173 -3.29 -9.13 31.92
C HIS A 173 -3.53 -9.03 30.42
N GLY A 174 -2.49 -8.71 29.63
CA GLY A 174 -2.58 -8.45 28.20
C GLY A 174 -3.21 -7.10 27.86
N ILE A 175 -3.59 -6.95 26.59
CA ILE A 175 -4.21 -5.73 26.04
C ILE A 175 -5.71 -5.99 25.91
N SER A 176 -6.52 -5.40 26.80
CA SER A 176 -7.96 -5.64 26.79
C SER A 176 -8.70 -4.61 25.94
N VAL A 177 -9.21 -5.05 24.78
CA VAL A 177 -10.02 -4.22 23.88
C VAL A 177 -11.32 -3.72 24.54
N ALA A 178 -11.78 -4.39 25.61
CA ALA A 178 -12.94 -3.96 26.39
C ALA A 178 -12.69 -2.68 27.21
N LYS A 179 -11.42 -2.31 27.46
CA LYS A 179 -11.10 -1.05 28.15
C LYS A 179 -11.30 0.14 27.20
N PRO A 180 -12.03 1.20 27.61
CA PRO A 180 -12.31 2.34 26.73
C PRO A 180 -11.07 3.00 26.12
N MET A 181 -9.99 3.18 26.90
CA MET A 181 -8.75 3.80 26.40
C MET A 181 -8.07 2.95 25.32
N VAL A 182 -8.12 1.62 25.46
CA VAL A 182 -7.58 0.68 24.47
C VAL A 182 -8.40 0.72 23.19
N PHE A 183 -9.72 0.75 23.32
CA PHE A 183 -10.63 0.88 22.20
C PHE A 183 -10.44 2.22 21.45
N ILE A 184 -10.26 3.32 22.18
CA ILE A 184 -9.92 4.63 21.59
C ILE A 184 -8.61 4.53 20.80
N GLY A 185 -7.57 3.92 21.39
CA GLY A 185 -6.31 3.66 20.69
C GLY A 185 -6.54 2.89 19.39
N MET A 186 -7.32 1.81 19.44
CA MET A 186 -7.67 0.99 18.28
C MET A 186 -8.41 1.76 17.18
N LEU A 187 -9.37 2.62 17.55
CA LEU A 187 -10.08 3.47 16.59
C LEU A 187 -9.14 4.45 15.90
N ILE A 188 -8.26 5.11 16.67
CA ILE A 188 -7.26 6.04 16.11
C ILE A 188 -6.31 5.28 15.18
N GLY A 189 -5.80 4.13 15.62
CA GLY A 189 -4.90 3.28 14.84
C GLY A 189 -5.53 2.80 13.55
N GLY A 190 -6.80 2.41 13.59
CA GLY A 190 -7.58 2.04 12.40
C GLY A 190 -7.80 3.21 11.44
N ALA A 191 -7.87 4.45 11.91
CA ALA A 191 -8.09 5.63 11.07
C ALA A 191 -6.82 6.14 10.37
N ILE A 192 -5.63 5.95 10.96
CA ILE A 192 -4.36 6.46 10.41
C ILE A 192 -4.07 5.93 8.98
N PRO A 193 -4.23 4.62 8.66
CA PRO A 193 -4.03 4.11 7.30
C PRO A 193 -4.88 4.83 6.25
N TRP A 194 -6.14 5.11 6.56
CA TRP A 194 -7.04 5.81 5.65
C TRP A 194 -6.61 7.26 5.42
N LEU A 195 -6.21 7.95 6.49
CA LEU A 195 -5.71 9.31 6.40
C LEU A 195 -4.40 9.37 5.58
N PHE A 196 -3.48 8.45 5.86
CA PHE A 196 -2.22 8.30 5.16
C PHE A 196 -2.44 8.06 3.67
N SER A 197 -3.30 7.09 3.30
CA SER A 197 -3.62 6.79 1.90
C SER A 197 -4.29 7.97 1.21
N SER A 198 -5.21 8.68 1.87
CA SER A 198 -5.84 9.88 1.31
C SER A 198 -4.79 10.93 0.93
N PHE A 199 -3.78 11.12 1.77
CA PHE A 199 -2.72 12.10 1.53
C PHE A 199 -1.72 11.64 0.47
N ALA A 200 -1.39 10.36 0.45
CA ALA A 200 -0.58 9.76 -0.61
C ALA A 200 -1.24 9.94 -1.99
N ILE A 201 -2.55 9.65 -2.10
CA ILE A 201 -3.31 9.86 -3.34
C ILE A 201 -3.32 11.33 -3.74
N ARG A 202 -3.60 12.26 -2.79
CA ARG A 202 -3.58 13.70 -3.06
C ARG A 202 -2.23 14.19 -3.55
N ALA A 203 -1.12 13.68 -2.99
CA ALA A 203 0.22 14.03 -3.43
C ALA A 203 0.46 13.63 -4.89
N VAL A 204 0.09 12.40 -5.27
CA VAL A 204 0.17 11.94 -6.66
C VAL A 204 -0.73 12.80 -7.56
N THR A 205 -1.96 13.10 -7.14
CA THR A 205 -2.87 13.94 -7.91
C THR A 205 -2.29 15.34 -8.17
N ARG A 206 -1.61 15.96 -7.18
CA ARG A 206 -0.93 17.24 -7.37
C ARG A 206 0.19 17.14 -8.41
N ALA A 207 1.07 16.15 -8.27
CA ALA A 207 2.18 15.94 -9.19
C ALA A 207 1.70 15.61 -10.61
N ALA A 208 0.69 14.76 -10.74
CA ALA A 208 0.09 14.39 -12.02
C ALA A 208 -0.52 15.60 -12.73
N ASN A 209 -1.23 16.48 -12.03
CA ASN A 209 -1.79 17.69 -12.64
C ASN A 209 -0.70 18.66 -13.14
N GLN A 210 0.40 18.79 -12.40
CA GLN A 210 1.57 19.57 -12.85
C GLN A 210 2.20 18.94 -14.09
N MET A 211 2.36 17.62 -14.11
CA MET A 211 2.88 16.86 -15.25
C MET A 211 1.99 17.04 -16.49
N VAL A 212 0.68 16.87 -16.35
CA VAL A 212 -0.28 17.06 -17.46
C VAL A 212 -0.22 18.48 -18.01
N THR A 213 -0.13 19.48 -17.14
CA THR A 213 -0.01 20.89 -17.56
C THR A 213 1.28 21.12 -18.33
N GLU A 214 2.40 20.55 -17.87
CA GLU A 214 3.69 20.65 -18.56
C GLU A 214 3.70 19.92 -19.91
N VAL A 215 3.18 18.70 -19.98
CA VAL A 215 3.08 17.94 -21.23
C VAL A 215 2.20 18.69 -22.25
N ARG A 216 1.06 19.24 -21.81
CA ARG A 216 0.20 20.08 -22.67
C ARG A 216 0.91 21.35 -23.13
N ARG A 217 1.72 21.98 -22.27
CA ARG A 217 2.54 23.15 -22.64
C ARG A 217 3.55 22.76 -23.72
N GLN A 218 4.23 21.62 -23.58
CA GLN A 218 5.19 21.13 -24.56
C GLN A 218 4.51 20.78 -25.89
N PHE A 219 3.34 20.14 -25.90
CA PHE A 219 2.60 19.83 -27.13
C PHE A 219 2.20 21.06 -27.96
N ARG A 220 2.19 22.26 -27.37
CA ARG A 220 1.97 23.53 -28.09
C ARG A 220 3.23 24.06 -28.78
N ILE A 221 4.40 23.44 -28.58
CA ILE A 221 5.66 23.81 -29.24
C ILE A 221 5.61 23.34 -30.71
N PRO A 222 5.77 24.26 -31.69
CA PRO A 222 5.77 23.90 -33.11
C PRO A 222 6.84 22.85 -33.44
N GLY A 223 6.49 21.84 -34.23
CA GLY A 223 7.40 20.76 -34.61
C GLY A 223 7.56 19.64 -33.58
N LEU A 224 7.02 19.74 -32.37
CA LEU A 224 7.12 18.68 -31.35
C LEU A 224 6.26 17.46 -31.70
N MET A 225 4.96 17.67 -31.95
CA MET A 225 4.03 16.59 -32.33
C MET A 225 4.38 15.93 -33.67
N GLU A 226 5.10 16.66 -34.53
CA GLU A 226 5.60 16.19 -35.81
C GLU A 226 6.94 15.42 -35.68
N GLY A 227 7.51 15.35 -34.47
CA GLY A 227 8.78 14.67 -34.20
C GLY A 227 10.03 15.42 -34.68
N LYS A 228 9.92 16.69 -35.07
CA LYS A 228 11.04 17.51 -35.56
C LYS A 228 11.85 18.15 -34.43
N VAL A 229 11.22 18.37 -33.28
CA VAL A 229 11.83 18.95 -32.08
C VAL A 229 11.84 17.89 -30.98
N LYS A 230 12.91 17.86 -30.17
CA LYS A 230 12.98 16.95 -29.01
C LYS A 230 12.19 17.53 -27.82
N PRO A 231 11.41 16.71 -27.09
CA PRO A 231 10.77 17.12 -25.85
C PRO A 231 11.78 17.51 -24.76
N ASP A 232 11.37 18.37 -23.84
CA ASP A 232 12.14 18.69 -22.64
C ASP A 232 11.81 17.66 -21.53
N TYR A 233 12.56 16.56 -21.55
CA TYR A 233 12.45 15.51 -20.54
C TYR A 233 12.93 15.94 -19.16
N ALA A 234 13.92 16.84 -19.09
CA ALA A 234 14.51 17.28 -17.83
C ALA A 234 13.47 18.02 -16.97
N ARG A 235 12.60 18.80 -17.60
CA ARG A 235 11.51 19.47 -16.89
C ARG A 235 10.50 18.49 -16.30
N ALA A 236 10.12 17.43 -17.03
CA ALA A 236 9.22 16.40 -16.52
C ALA A 236 9.83 15.68 -15.30
N VAL A 237 11.11 15.30 -15.40
CA VAL A 237 11.86 14.66 -14.29
C VAL A 237 11.95 15.58 -13.07
N ALA A 238 12.20 16.87 -13.26
CA ALA A 238 12.28 17.82 -12.15
C ALA A 238 10.94 17.94 -11.39
N ILE A 239 9.80 17.98 -12.10
CA ILE A 239 8.47 18.06 -11.50
C ILE A 239 8.19 16.85 -10.60
N SER A 240 8.42 15.64 -11.11
CA SER A 240 8.18 14.42 -10.31
C SER A 240 9.14 14.31 -9.13
N THR A 241 10.41 14.67 -9.31
CA THR A 241 11.45 14.61 -8.26
C THR A 241 11.14 15.56 -7.11
N GLU A 242 10.86 16.82 -7.42
CA GLU A 242 10.57 17.86 -6.41
C GLU A 242 9.28 17.53 -5.64
N ALA A 243 8.24 17.07 -6.35
CA ALA A 243 7.00 16.66 -5.72
C ALA A 243 7.21 15.46 -4.78
N ALA A 244 7.89 14.41 -5.23
CA ALA A 244 8.13 13.22 -4.41
C ALA A 244 8.87 13.56 -3.10
N GLN A 245 9.94 14.37 -3.18
CA GLN A 245 10.72 14.75 -2.00
C GLN A 245 9.90 15.57 -0.98
N LYS A 246 9.11 16.54 -1.45
CA LYS A 246 8.32 17.41 -0.58
C LYS A 246 7.14 16.68 0.07
N GLU A 247 6.50 15.78 -0.66
CA GLU A 247 5.27 15.11 -0.23
C GLU A 247 5.52 13.92 0.70
N LEU A 248 6.71 13.29 0.64
CA LEU A 248 7.04 12.17 1.51
C LEU A 248 7.29 12.56 2.98
N ILE A 249 7.83 13.76 3.22
CA ILE A 249 8.14 14.26 4.58
C ILE A 249 6.91 14.25 5.51
N PRO A 250 5.77 14.87 5.16
CA PRO A 250 4.60 14.87 6.04
C PRO A 250 4.01 13.46 6.24
N LEU A 251 4.09 12.58 5.25
CA LEU A 251 3.64 11.19 5.37
C LEU A 251 4.50 10.40 6.38
N ALA A 252 5.82 10.50 6.26
CA ALA A 252 6.75 9.86 7.19
C ALA A 252 6.59 10.40 8.62
N LEU A 253 6.42 11.72 8.76
CA LEU A 253 6.22 12.36 10.06
C LEU A 253 4.93 11.86 10.72
N MET A 254 3.85 11.68 9.96
CA MET A 254 2.60 11.10 10.48
C MET A 254 2.81 9.69 11.04
N ALA A 255 3.52 8.83 10.33
CA ALA A 255 3.80 7.45 10.74
C ALA A 255 4.67 7.38 12.01
N VAL A 256 5.66 8.26 12.14
CA VAL A 256 6.57 8.26 13.30
C VAL A 256 5.93 8.93 14.52
N VAL A 257 5.26 10.07 14.34
CA VAL A 257 4.73 10.86 15.47
C VAL A 257 3.48 10.24 16.08
N SER A 258 2.61 9.61 15.27
CA SER A 258 1.33 9.09 15.76
C SER A 258 1.46 8.07 16.92
N PRO A 259 2.30 7.02 16.85
CA PRO A 259 2.45 6.10 17.98
C PRO A 259 3.05 6.77 19.21
N ILE A 260 3.95 7.75 19.04
CA ILE A 260 4.58 8.46 20.17
C ILE A 260 3.52 9.27 20.93
N VAL A 261 2.69 10.02 20.21
CA VAL A 261 1.61 10.82 20.82
C VAL A 261 0.60 9.91 21.51
N VAL A 262 0.18 8.82 20.86
CA VAL A 262 -0.75 7.85 21.45
C VAL A 262 -0.18 7.23 22.71
N GLY A 263 1.09 6.80 22.70
CA GLY A 263 1.75 6.24 23.88
C GLY A 263 1.83 7.23 25.03
N LEU A 264 2.30 8.46 24.79
CA LEU A 264 2.47 9.46 25.85
C LEU A 264 1.13 9.93 26.43
N VAL A 265 0.08 10.05 25.61
CA VAL A 265 -1.22 10.59 26.05
C VAL A 265 -2.17 9.52 26.56
N LEU A 266 -2.26 8.38 25.87
CA LEU A 266 -3.23 7.31 26.16
C LEU A 266 -2.63 6.12 26.90
N GLN A 267 -1.31 6.11 27.12
CA GLN A 267 -0.54 5.07 27.80
C GLN A 267 -0.36 3.78 26.97
N VAL A 268 0.48 2.88 27.49
CA VAL A 268 1.02 1.73 26.76
C VAL A 268 -0.03 0.72 26.32
N GLU A 269 -1.07 0.47 27.11
CA GLU A 269 -2.12 -0.49 26.73
C GLU A 269 -2.96 0.05 25.55
N ALA A 270 -3.20 1.37 25.52
CA ALA A 270 -3.86 2.03 24.40
C ALA A 270 -2.99 2.07 23.14
N LEU A 271 -1.67 2.21 23.29
CA LEU A 271 -0.73 2.02 22.19
C LEU A 271 -0.81 0.62 21.59
N GLY A 272 -0.98 -0.40 22.43
CA GLY A 272 -1.25 -1.77 21.98
C GLY A 272 -2.54 -1.89 21.16
N GLY A 273 -3.63 -1.25 21.62
CA GLY A 273 -4.88 -1.15 20.85
C GLY A 273 -4.69 -0.44 19.51
N PHE A 274 -3.93 0.67 19.49
CA PHE A 274 -3.57 1.41 18.29
C PHE A 274 -2.81 0.56 17.27
N LEU A 275 -1.85 -0.26 17.71
CA LEU A 275 -1.18 -1.23 16.85
C LEU A 275 -2.14 -2.26 16.26
N ALA A 276 -3.08 -2.78 17.04
CA ALA A 276 -4.07 -3.73 16.52
C ALA A 276 -4.95 -3.09 15.43
N GLY A 277 -5.39 -1.84 15.64
CA GLY A 277 -6.15 -1.07 14.67
C GLY A 277 -5.38 -0.79 13.37
N ILE A 278 -4.11 -0.36 13.49
CA ILE A 278 -3.29 -0.02 12.31
C ILE A 278 -2.96 -1.23 11.46
N ILE A 279 -2.71 -2.38 12.09
CA ILE A 279 -2.40 -3.64 11.41
C ILE A 279 -3.62 -4.12 10.62
N LEU A 280 -4.80 -4.21 11.26
CA LEU A 280 -6.01 -4.70 10.61
C LEU A 280 -6.43 -3.78 9.45
N SER A 281 -6.58 -2.48 9.74
CA SER A 281 -7.06 -1.54 8.73
C SER A 281 -6.03 -1.30 7.63
N GLY A 282 -4.74 -1.24 7.97
CA GLY A 282 -3.66 -1.06 7.01
C GLY A 282 -3.54 -2.25 6.07
N GLN A 283 -3.67 -3.47 6.59
CA GLN A 283 -3.66 -4.69 5.77
C GLN A 283 -4.78 -4.70 4.74
N LEU A 284 -6.02 -4.52 5.20
CA LEU A 284 -7.20 -4.53 4.32
C LEU A 284 -7.08 -3.47 3.22
N LEU A 285 -6.68 -2.26 3.61
CA LEU A 285 -6.56 -1.14 2.66
C LEU A 285 -5.39 -1.33 1.68
N ALA A 286 -4.26 -1.90 2.13
CA ALA A 286 -3.10 -2.15 1.28
C ALA A 286 -3.39 -3.17 0.18
N VAL A 287 -4.04 -4.29 0.55
CA VAL A 287 -4.44 -5.32 -0.43
C VAL A 287 -5.49 -4.76 -1.38
N PHE A 288 -6.50 -4.05 -0.87
CA PHE A 288 -7.55 -3.43 -1.68
C PHE A 288 -6.96 -2.54 -2.78
N MET A 289 -6.10 -1.60 -2.41
CA MET A 289 -5.50 -0.64 -3.35
C MET A 289 -4.58 -1.31 -4.36
N SER A 290 -3.78 -2.29 -3.90
CA SER A 290 -2.83 -3.00 -4.76
C SER A 290 -3.55 -3.87 -5.80
N ASN A 291 -4.56 -4.63 -5.36
CA ASN A 291 -5.26 -5.57 -6.22
C ASN A 291 -6.25 -4.88 -7.15
N ALA A 292 -7.01 -3.88 -6.67
CA ALA A 292 -7.92 -3.13 -7.53
C ALA A 292 -7.16 -2.45 -8.68
N GLY A 293 -6.05 -1.78 -8.36
CA GLY A 293 -5.21 -1.15 -9.39
C GLY A 293 -4.55 -2.16 -10.33
N GLY A 294 -4.02 -3.28 -9.81
CA GLY A 294 -3.47 -4.34 -10.67
C GLY A 294 -4.51 -4.95 -11.62
N ALA A 295 -5.73 -5.15 -11.13
CA ALA A 295 -6.81 -5.72 -11.92
C ALA A 295 -7.31 -4.74 -13.00
N TRP A 296 -7.40 -3.44 -12.73
CA TRP A 296 -7.71 -2.44 -13.77
C TRP A 296 -6.64 -2.38 -14.86
N ASP A 297 -5.36 -2.45 -14.49
CA ASP A 297 -4.26 -2.43 -15.45
C ASP A 297 -4.32 -3.65 -16.39
N ASN A 298 -4.45 -4.84 -15.82
CA ASN A 298 -4.53 -6.07 -16.61
C ASN A 298 -5.83 -6.16 -17.42
N ALA A 299 -6.94 -5.60 -16.94
CA ALA A 299 -8.15 -5.44 -17.76
C ALA A 299 -7.91 -4.50 -18.96
N LYS A 300 -7.15 -3.41 -18.79
CA LYS A 300 -6.75 -2.53 -19.90
C LYS A 300 -5.84 -3.29 -20.87
N LYS A 301 -4.82 -4.01 -20.38
CA LYS A 301 -3.89 -4.78 -21.22
C LYS A 301 -4.60 -5.85 -22.04
N THR A 302 -5.52 -6.62 -21.45
CA THR A 302 -6.32 -7.61 -22.20
C THR A 302 -7.15 -7.00 -23.33
N ILE A 303 -7.63 -5.75 -23.18
CA ILE A 303 -8.29 -5.00 -24.27
C ILE A 303 -7.25 -4.52 -25.30
N GLU A 304 -6.05 -4.14 -24.88
CA GLU A 304 -4.98 -3.69 -25.77
C GLU A 304 -4.46 -4.79 -26.71
N ASP A 305 -4.58 -6.06 -26.30
CA ASP A 305 -4.22 -7.25 -27.06
C ASP A 305 -5.34 -7.72 -28.02
N GLU A 306 -6.54 -7.18 -27.90
CA GLU A 306 -7.63 -7.48 -28.84
C GLU A 306 -7.34 -6.92 -30.24
N PRO A 307 -7.85 -7.57 -31.30
CA PRO A 307 -7.87 -7.00 -32.64
C PRO A 307 -8.51 -5.61 -32.62
N ARG A 308 -7.83 -4.63 -33.21
CA ARG A 308 -8.33 -3.25 -33.28
C ARG A 308 -9.51 -3.15 -34.24
N ASP A 309 -10.71 -3.07 -33.67
CA ASP A 309 -11.96 -2.86 -34.40
C ASP A 309 -12.86 -1.86 -33.61
N PRO A 310 -12.62 -0.55 -33.77
CA PRO A 310 -13.34 0.48 -33.03
C PRO A 310 -14.86 0.49 -33.31
N GLU A 311 -15.30 0.04 -34.50
CA GLU A 311 -16.73 -0.02 -34.84
C GLU A 311 -17.46 -1.07 -34.01
N LYS A 312 -16.76 -2.15 -33.62
CA LYS A 312 -17.27 -3.18 -32.70
C LYS A 312 -16.89 -2.93 -31.24
N ASN A 313 -16.34 -1.76 -30.92
CA ASN A 313 -15.86 -1.41 -29.58
C ASN A 313 -14.72 -2.32 -29.06
N LEU A 314 -13.87 -2.84 -29.96
CA LEU A 314 -12.77 -3.76 -29.63
C LEU A 314 -11.39 -3.12 -29.81
N GLY A 315 -10.44 -3.55 -28.99
CA GLY A 315 -9.05 -3.17 -29.14
C GLY A 315 -8.76 -1.69 -28.88
N LYS A 316 -7.51 -1.30 -29.16
CA LYS A 316 -7.01 0.08 -28.92
C LYS A 316 -7.84 1.15 -29.62
N ARG A 317 -8.08 2.26 -28.91
CA ARG A 317 -8.82 3.46 -29.33
C ARG A 317 -10.35 3.30 -29.43
N SER A 318 -10.91 2.14 -29.06
CA SER A 318 -12.34 1.96 -28.83
C SER A 318 -12.83 2.76 -27.60
N GLU A 319 -14.14 2.94 -27.44
CA GLU A 319 -14.70 3.56 -26.22
C GLU A 319 -14.45 2.69 -24.99
N ARG A 320 -14.52 1.37 -25.16
CA ARG A 320 -14.12 0.37 -24.16
C ARG A 320 -12.69 0.56 -23.69
N HIS A 321 -11.74 0.72 -24.63
CA HIS A 321 -10.34 0.96 -24.30
C HIS A 321 -10.15 2.29 -23.56
N LYS A 322 -10.87 3.36 -23.94
CA LYS A 322 -10.83 4.62 -23.19
C LYS A 322 -11.36 4.43 -21.75
N ALA A 323 -12.43 3.65 -21.57
CA ALA A 323 -12.98 3.36 -20.26
C ALA A 323 -12.01 2.56 -19.39
N SER A 324 -11.28 1.59 -19.95
CA SER A 324 -10.27 0.82 -19.23
C SER A 324 -9.05 1.67 -18.87
N VAL A 325 -8.62 2.58 -19.73
CA VAL A 325 -7.57 3.58 -19.43
C VAL A 325 -7.99 4.48 -18.25
N VAL A 326 -9.25 4.91 -18.18
CA VAL A 326 -9.74 5.66 -17.01
C VAL A 326 -9.66 4.81 -15.74
N GLY A 327 -10.05 3.54 -15.79
CA GLY A 327 -9.91 2.62 -14.65
C GLY A 327 -8.45 2.47 -14.18
N ASP A 328 -7.53 2.24 -15.10
CA ASP A 328 -6.10 2.09 -14.81
C ASP A 328 -5.50 3.37 -14.21
N THR A 329 -5.81 4.54 -14.77
CA THR A 329 -5.33 5.83 -14.22
C THR A 329 -5.91 6.17 -12.84
N VAL A 330 -7.08 5.64 -12.49
CA VAL A 330 -7.60 5.66 -11.10
C VAL A 330 -6.80 4.68 -10.22
N GLY A 331 -6.42 3.53 -10.78
CA GLY A 331 -5.64 2.48 -10.11
C GLY A 331 -4.18 2.81 -9.84
N ASP A 332 -3.51 3.59 -10.68
CA ASP A 332 -2.09 3.94 -10.56
C ASP A 332 -1.69 4.50 -9.18
N PRO A 333 -2.33 5.58 -8.66
CA PRO A 333 -2.00 6.09 -7.33
C PRO A 333 -2.31 5.08 -6.22
N LEU A 334 -3.23 4.14 -6.45
CA LEU A 334 -3.59 3.10 -5.49
C LEU A 334 -2.53 1.99 -5.47
N LYS A 335 -2.23 1.38 -6.62
CA LYS A 335 -1.33 0.22 -6.70
C LYS A 335 0.14 0.57 -6.61
N ASP A 336 0.56 1.79 -6.96
CA ASP A 336 1.99 2.15 -7.04
C ASP A 336 2.41 3.24 -6.04
N THR A 337 1.48 3.79 -5.27
CA THR A 337 1.82 4.75 -4.22
C THR A 337 1.15 4.43 -2.90
N ALA A 338 -0.17 4.60 -2.79
CA ALA A 338 -0.86 4.52 -1.51
C ALA A 338 -0.87 3.09 -0.92
N GLY A 339 -1.25 2.09 -1.72
CA GLY A 339 -1.33 0.69 -1.30
C GLY A 339 0.01 0.14 -0.82
N PRO A 340 1.06 0.14 -1.65
CA PRO A 340 2.37 -0.34 -1.23
C PRO A 340 2.99 0.44 -0.07
N ALA A 341 2.72 1.75 0.05
CA ALA A 341 3.27 2.56 1.14
C ALA A 341 2.67 2.25 2.53
N LEU A 342 1.51 1.59 2.59
CA LEU A 342 0.94 1.13 3.86
C LEU A 342 1.79 0.03 4.52
N ASN A 343 2.48 -0.82 3.74
CA ASN A 343 3.38 -1.84 4.28
C ASN A 343 4.54 -1.24 5.10
N PRO A 344 5.41 -0.36 4.56
CA PRO A 344 6.45 0.28 5.35
C PRO A 344 5.87 1.16 6.46
N MET A 345 4.71 1.79 6.27
CA MET A 345 4.04 2.54 7.34
C MET A 345 3.72 1.63 8.54
N ILE A 346 3.08 0.47 8.33
CA ILE A 346 2.79 -0.50 9.40
C ILE A 346 4.08 -0.91 10.12
N LYS A 347 5.14 -1.23 9.37
CA LYS A 347 6.44 -1.63 9.94
C LYS A 347 7.08 -0.52 10.79
N VAL A 348 7.09 0.71 10.28
CA VAL A 348 7.68 1.86 10.98
C VAL A 348 6.89 2.18 12.24
N VAL A 349 5.56 2.26 12.15
CA VAL A 349 4.71 2.53 13.31
C VAL A 349 4.92 1.47 14.39
N ASN A 350 4.98 0.20 13.99
CA ASN A 350 5.17 -0.89 14.93
C ASN A 350 6.55 -0.86 15.59
N LEU A 351 7.61 -0.64 14.82
CA LEU A 351 8.97 -0.50 15.34
C LEU A 351 9.09 0.67 16.31
N VAL A 352 8.57 1.84 15.94
CA VAL A 352 8.58 3.03 16.80
C VAL A 352 7.80 2.76 18.09
N SER A 353 6.66 2.07 18.01
CA SER A 353 5.85 1.73 19.19
C SER A 353 6.60 0.81 20.15
N VAL A 354 7.30 -0.22 19.66
CA VAL A 354 8.14 -1.10 20.49
C VAL A 354 9.25 -0.30 21.17
N ILE A 355 9.94 0.58 20.44
CA ILE A 355 11.02 1.41 21.00
C ILE A 355 10.51 2.36 22.09
N VAL A 356 9.32 2.92 21.90
CA VAL A 356 8.77 3.96 22.78
C VAL A 356 8.00 3.38 23.98
N ALA A 357 7.52 2.13 23.90
CA ALA A 357 6.71 1.52 24.95
C ALA A 357 7.39 1.49 26.33
N PRO A 358 8.68 1.11 26.48
CA PRO A 358 9.38 1.16 27.77
C PRO A 358 9.45 2.58 28.34
N VAL A 359 9.65 3.58 27.47
CA VAL A 359 9.69 5.00 27.86
C VAL A 359 8.34 5.46 28.37
N VAL A 360 7.26 5.13 27.67
CA VAL A 360 5.88 5.48 28.09
C VAL A 360 5.58 4.92 29.47
N VAL A 361 5.98 3.68 29.73
CA VAL A 361 5.79 3.01 31.03
C VAL A 361 6.63 3.64 32.12
N GLN A 362 7.87 4.02 31.83
CA GLN A 362 8.74 4.71 32.78
C GLN A 362 8.19 6.09 33.17
N TYR A 363 7.56 6.81 32.23
CA TYR A 363 7.02 8.16 32.41
C TYR A 363 5.48 8.17 32.46
N LYS A 364 4.87 7.37 33.36
CA LYS A 364 3.39 7.30 33.52
C LYS A 364 2.72 8.66 33.73
N THR A 365 3.37 9.55 34.46
CA THR A 365 2.91 10.93 34.69
C THR A 365 3.84 11.90 33.98
N LEU A 366 3.28 12.62 33.00
CA LEU A 366 4.02 13.64 32.26
C LEU A 366 4.14 14.91 33.13
N GLY A 367 5.38 15.29 33.45
CA GLY A 367 5.68 16.63 33.97
C GLY A 367 5.51 17.70 32.89
N ILE A 368 5.79 18.96 33.24
CA ILE A 368 5.67 20.11 32.33
C ILE A 368 6.44 19.88 31.01
N VAL A 369 7.68 19.37 31.11
CA VAL A 369 8.52 19.06 29.94
C VAL A 369 7.88 18.00 29.04
N GLY A 370 7.28 16.97 29.64
CA GLY A 370 6.57 15.91 28.88
C GLY A 370 5.37 16.45 28.12
N TRP A 371 4.58 17.31 28.76
CA TRP A 371 3.46 17.98 28.08
C TRP A 371 3.91 18.95 26.98
N ILE A 372 5.01 19.67 27.17
CA ILE A 372 5.61 20.49 26.10
C ILE A 372 6.00 19.61 24.91
N ALA A 373 6.64 18.46 25.15
CA ALA A 373 6.99 17.52 24.09
C ALA A 373 5.75 17.00 23.35
N VAL A 374 4.69 16.63 24.06
CA VAL A 374 3.41 16.22 23.46
C VAL A 374 2.83 17.33 22.59
N VAL A 375 2.81 18.58 23.06
CA VAL A 375 2.30 19.73 22.28
C VAL A 375 3.12 19.92 21.00
N LEU A 376 4.44 19.82 21.05
CA LEU A 376 5.31 19.92 19.88
C LEU A 376 5.05 18.77 18.87
N LEU A 377 4.87 17.55 19.36
CA LEU A 377 4.55 16.39 18.53
C LEU A 377 3.18 16.54 17.88
N VAL A 378 2.16 16.96 18.63
CA VAL A 378 0.83 17.25 18.08
C VAL A 378 0.90 18.38 17.05
N ALA A 379 1.66 19.44 17.32
CA ALA A 379 1.88 20.52 16.35
C ALA A 379 2.56 20.01 15.07
N ALA A 380 3.56 19.12 15.19
CA ALA A 380 4.22 18.48 14.06
C ALA A 380 3.25 17.60 13.25
N PHE A 381 2.37 16.85 13.92
CA PHE A 381 1.32 16.05 13.28
C PHE A 381 0.29 16.93 12.56
N VAL A 382 -0.19 18.00 13.22
CA VAL A 382 -1.12 18.97 12.64
C VAL A 382 -0.48 19.68 11.44
N TRP A 383 0.80 20.02 11.54
CA TRP A 383 1.56 20.56 10.41
C TRP A 383 1.60 19.56 9.27
N ALA A 384 1.96 18.29 9.51
CA ALA A 384 1.98 17.25 8.48
C ALA A 384 0.62 17.13 7.76
N VAL A 385 -0.46 17.06 8.54
CA VAL A 385 -1.83 17.04 8.02
C VAL A 385 -2.15 18.28 7.18
N SER A 386 -1.77 19.47 7.66
CA SER A 386 -1.98 20.73 6.94
C SER A 386 -1.18 20.79 5.64
N GLN A 387 0.06 20.29 5.62
CA GLN A 387 0.88 20.24 4.42
C GLN A 387 0.24 19.32 3.38
N SER A 388 -0.17 18.11 3.78
CA SER A 388 -0.76 17.14 2.86
C SER A 388 -2.15 17.55 2.35
N LYS A 389 -2.88 18.38 3.12
CA LYS A 389 -4.17 18.97 2.72
C LYS A 389 -4.08 20.14 1.75
N ARG A 390 -2.86 20.65 1.45
CA ARG A 390 -2.68 21.76 0.49
C ARG A 390 -3.42 21.47 -0.81
N HIS A 391 -4.14 22.49 -1.29
CA HIS A 391 -4.99 22.36 -2.47
C HIS A 391 -4.19 21.91 -3.68
N VAL A 392 -4.84 21.12 -4.53
CA VAL A 392 -4.37 20.87 -5.88
C VAL A 392 -4.65 22.16 -6.66
N PRO A 393 -3.63 22.93 -7.10
CA PRO A 393 -3.91 24.08 -7.95
C PRO A 393 -4.45 23.54 -9.27
N LEU A 394 -5.77 23.66 -9.47
CA LEU A 394 -6.40 23.47 -10.77
C LEU A 394 -5.85 24.57 -11.66
N SER A 395 -5.13 24.22 -12.73
CA SER A 395 -4.62 25.24 -13.63
C SER A 395 -5.83 25.91 -14.32
N ALA A 396 -6.02 27.20 -14.04
CA ALA A 396 -7.04 28.05 -14.67
C ALA A 396 -6.86 28.16 -16.20
N THR A 397 -5.76 27.62 -16.74
CA THR A 397 -5.41 27.59 -18.16
C THR A 397 -5.85 26.34 -18.90
N ALA A 398 -6.49 25.35 -18.26
CA ALA A 398 -6.98 24.14 -18.92
C ALA A 398 -8.35 24.29 -19.62
N GLN A 399 -9.01 25.46 -19.53
CA GLN A 399 -10.30 25.75 -20.16
C GLN A 399 -10.19 26.52 -21.49
N LYS A 400 -9.00 26.64 -22.10
CA LYS A 400 -8.83 27.18 -23.46
C LYS A 400 -7.91 26.31 -24.32
#